data_AF-A0A7M2WUF5-F1
#
_entry.id   AF-A0A7M2WUF5-F1
#
_cell.length_a   1.000
_cell.length_b   1.000
_cell.length_c   1.000
_cell.angle_alpha   90.00
_cell.angle_beta   90.00
_cell.angle_gamma   90.00
#
_symmetry.space_group_name_H-M   'P 1'
#
loop_
_entity.id
_entity.type
_entity.pdbx_description
1 polymer ?
#
loop_
_entity_poly.entity_id
_entity_poly.type
_entity_poly.pdbx_seq_one_letter_code
_entity_poly.pdbx_strand_id
1 'polypeptide(L)'
;MSKKKIWYSKLPPAELEKLAAGLSGPVDPARMKPLTATQQREESRARRKAGRPRVGAGAEKLRVSMERTLLKRVDAYARKKGVSRSELIAESLKRTIGAA
;
A
#
# COMPACT_ATOMS: atom_id res chain seq x y z
N MET A 1 8.19 -0.77 38.50
CA MET A 1 8.98 0.31 37.88
C MET A 1 8.35 0.71 36.55
N SER A 2 7.80 1.92 36.45
CA SER A 2 7.14 2.41 35.22
C SER A 2 8.18 2.71 34.14
N LYS A 3 8.10 2.07 32.97
CA LYS A 3 9.01 2.34 31.85
C LYS A 3 8.72 3.74 31.30
N LYS A 4 9.66 4.66 31.40
CA LYS A 4 9.56 6.00 30.78
C LYS A 4 9.34 5.84 29.28
N LYS A 5 8.33 6.53 28.75
CA LYS A 5 7.99 6.54 27.32
C LYS A 5 9.01 7.40 26.58
N ILE A 6 9.90 6.79 25.80
CA ILE A 6 10.91 7.48 25.00
C ILE A 6 10.36 7.65 23.58
N TRP A 7 10.50 8.85 23.02
CA TRP A 7 10.10 9.16 21.64
C TRP A 7 11.23 8.83 20.69
N TYR A 8 10.92 8.11 19.60
CA TYR A 8 11.88 7.71 18.56
C TYR A 8 12.74 8.87 18.04
N SER A 9 12.12 10.04 17.83
CA SER A 9 12.78 11.25 17.33
C SER A 9 13.72 11.94 18.33
N LYS A 10 13.74 11.50 19.59
CA LYS A 10 14.60 12.06 20.65
C LYS A 10 15.77 11.14 21.01
N LEU A 11 15.88 9.97 20.38
CA LEU A 11 16.96 9.02 20.61
C LEU A 11 18.18 9.40 19.75
N PRO A 12 19.40 9.44 20.32
CA PRO A 12 20.61 9.61 19.53
C PRO A 12 20.82 8.41 18.59
N PRO A 13 21.47 8.61 17.43
CA PRO A 13 21.63 7.57 16.40
C PRO A 13 22.22 6.25 16.92
N ALA A 14 23.24 6.31 17.79
CA ALA A 14 23.86 5.12 18.37
C ALA A 14 22.91 4.30 19.24
N GLU A 15 21.91 4.93 19.86
CA GLU A 15 20.90 4.26 20.68
C GLU A 15 19.81 3.63 19.79
N LEU A 16 19.48 4.28 18.66
CA LEU A 16 18.61 3.71 17.63
C LEU A 16 19.22 2.47 16.98
N GLU A 17 20.51 2.50 16.65
CA GLU A 17 21.22 1.34 16.08
C GLU A 17 21.22 0.15 17.04
N LYS A 18 21.46 0.39 18.34
CA LYS A 18 21.38 -0.67 19.36
C LYS A 18 19.99 -1.28 19.46
N LEU A 19 18.94 -0.48 19.38
CA LEU A 19 17.55 -0.96 19.38
C LEU A 19 17.21 -1.74 18.10
N ALA A 20 17.71 -1.27 16.96
CA ALA A 20 17.46 -1.88 15.65
C ALA A 20 18.27 -3.16 15.43
N ALA A 21 19.44 -3.32 16.07
CA ALA A 21 20.33 -4.47 15.89
C ALA A 21 19.62 -5.82 16.14
N GLY A 22 18.70 -5.89 17.12
CA GLY A 22 17.91 -7.09 17.41
C GLY A 22 16.74 -7.34 16.46
N LEU A 23 16.42 -6.40 15.58
CA LEU A 23 15.36 -6.50 14.56
C LEU A 23 15.92 -6.83 13.17
N SER A 24 17.25 -6.76 13.02
CA SER A 24 17.96 -7.08 11.79
C SER A 24 18.22 -8.59 11.71
N GLY A 25 17.26 -9.33 11.16
CA GLY A 25 17.41 -10.77 10.95
C GLY A 25 16.26 -11.39 10.17
N PRO A 26 16.43 -12.63 9.66
CA PRO A 26 15.35 -13.37 9.03
C PRO A 26 14.25 -13.64 10.06
N VAL A 27 13.01 -13.44 9.61
CA VAL A 27 11.83 -13.68 10.43
C VAL A 27 11.54 -15.18 10.44
N ASP A 28 11.59 -15.79 11.62
CA ASP A 28 11.27 -17.21 11.83
C ASP A 28 9.75 -17.42 11.99
N PRO A 29 9.06 -18.04 11.01
CA PRO A 29 7.61 -18.25 11.08
C PRO A 29 7.18 -19.11 12.27
N ALA A 30 8.05 -20.01 12.77
CA ALA A 30 7.73 -20.89 13.89
C ALA A 30 7.64 -20.15 15.23
N ARG A 31 8.26 -18.96 15.34
CA ARG A 31 8.21 -18.10 16.54
C ARG A 31 7.08 -17.08 16.52
N MET A 32 6.35 -17.00 15.40
CA MET A 32 5.26 -16.05 15.25
C MET A 32 4.01 -16.52 15.98
N LYS A 33 3.24 -15.57 16.48
CA LYS A 33 1.91 -15.86 17.05
C LYS A 33 0.88 -15.90 15.91
N PRO A 34 -0.12 -16.80 15.99
CA PRO A 34 -1.24 -16.76 15.06
C PRO A 34 -1.95 -15.41 15.14
N LEU A 35 -2.43 -14.93 13.99
CA LEU A 35 -3.16 -13.66 13.91
C LEU A 35 -4.47 -13.75 14.70
N THR A 36 -4.78 -12.68 15.44
CA THR A 36 -6.09 -12.52 16.06
C THR A 36 -7.18 -12.34 15.00
N ALA A 37 -8.45 -12.52 15.37
CA ALA A 37 -9.58 -12.35 14.44
C ALA A 37 -9.63 -10.94 13.81
N THR A 38 -9.21 -9.90 14.53
CA THR A 38 -9.10 -8.54 13.98
C THR A 38 -7.98 -8.43 12.95
N GLN A 39 -6.81 -8.99 13.26
CA GLN A 39 -5.66 -9.00 12.37
C GLN A 39 -5.93 -9.82 11.10
N GLN A 40 -6.63 -10.95 11.19
CA GLN A 40 -7.05 -11.73 10.03
C GLN A 40 -7.97 -10.93 9.10
N ARG A 41 -8.89 -10.14 9.66
CA ARG A 41 -9.76 -9.25 8.87
C ARG A 41 -8.95 -8.17 8.16
N GLU A 42 -7.99 -7.55 8.84
CA GLU A 42 -7.09 -6.55 8.25
C GLU A 42 -6.23 -7.15 7.15
N GLU A 43 -5.64 -8.32 7.38
CA GLU A 43 -4.86 -9.04 6.39
C GLU A 43 -5.71 -9.40 5.17
N SER A 44 -6.93 -9.91 5.36
CA SER A 44 -7.82 -10.23 4.25
C SER A 44 -8.17 -9.00 3.41
N ARG A 45 -8.34 -7.83 4.04
CA ARG A 45 -8.57 -6.55 3.34
C ARG A 45 -7.33 -6.10 2.58
N ALA A 46 -6.13 -6.24 3.16
CA ALA A 46 -4.88 -5.91 2.49
C ALA A 46 -4.57 -6.85 1.32
N ARG A 47 -4.83 -8.15 1.47
CA ARG A 47 -4.64 -9.18 0.43
C ARG A 47 -5.64 -9.05 -0.72
N ARG A 48 -6.82 -8.48 -0.49
CA ARG A 48 -7.76 -8.07 -1.54
C ARG A 48 -7.13 -6.91 -2.32
N LYS A 49 -6.21 -7.24 -3.23
CA LYS A 49 -5.46 -6.33 -4.12
C LYS A 49 -6.39 -5.25 -4.69
N ALA A 50 -6.47 -4.10 -4.03
CA ALA A 50 -7.35 -3.03 -4.44
C ALA A 50 -6.75 -2.33 -5.67
N GLY A 51 -7.55 -2.27 -6.75
CA GLY A 51 -7.38 -1.30 -7.84
C GLY A 51 -6.37 -1.61 -8.95
N ARG A 52 -5.76 -2.79 -9.05
CA ARG A 52 -4.84 -3.11 -10.16
C ARG A 52 -5.52 -3.96 -11.23
N PRO A 53 -5.43 -3.60 -12.52
CA PRO A 53 -5.96 -4.43 -13.60
C PRO A 53 -5.39 -5.84 -13.50
N ARG A 54 -6.26 -6.85 -13.53
CA ARG A 54 -5.88 -8.28 -13.49
C ARG A 54 -5.75 -8.91 -14.88
N VAL A 55 -5.86 -8.09 -15.93
CA VAL A 55 -5.97 -8.53 -17.33
C VAL A 55 -4.69 -8.20 -18.11
N GLY A 56 -4.34 -9.04 -19.10
CA GLY A 56 -3.14 -8.89 -19.94
C GLY A 56 -1.87 -9.45 -19.30
N ALA A 57 -0.70 -8.91 -19.69
CA ALA A 57 0.63 -9.34 -19.23
C ALA A 57 0.98 -8.92 -17.78
N GLY A 58 -0.01 -8.48 -17.00
CA GLY A 58 0.18 -7.95 -15.65
C GLY A 58 0.24 -6.42 -15.60
N ALA A 59 0.76 -5.89 -14.49
CA ALA A 59 0.80 -4.44 -14.24
C ALA A 59 2.10 -4.02 -13.54
N GLU A 60 2.76 -2.99 -14.05
CA GLU A 60 3.92 -2.35 -13.43
C GLU A 60 3.51 -1.16 -12.53
N LYS A 61 4.35 -0.81 -11.54
CA LYS A 61 4.09 0.30 -10.62
C LYS A 61 4.70 1.60 -11.15
N LEU A 62 3.86 2.49 -11.65
CA LEU A 62 4.25 3.87 -11.96
C LEU A 62 3.90 4.82 -10.80
N ARG A 63 4.81 5.74 -10.47
CA ARG A 63 4.54 6.87 -9.55
C ARG A 63 4.19 8.11 -10.38
N VAL A 64 2.97 8.60 -10.24
CA VAL A 64 2.48 9.81 -10.93
C VAL A 64 1.82 10.76 -9.94
N SER A 65 2.05 12.05 -10.15
CA SER A 65 1.38 13.14 -9.45
C SER A 65 0.21 13.64 -10.30
N MET A 66 -0.92 13.94 -9.67
CA MET A 66 -2.12 14.49 -10.31
C MET A 66 -2.72 15.56 -9.40
N GLU A 67 -3.30 16.60 -9.99
CA GLU A 67 -3.98 17.66 -9.23
C GLU A 67 -5.09 17.03 -8.36
N ARG A 68 -5.23 17.50 -7.11
CA ARG A 68 -6.05 16.86 -6.09
C ARG A 68 -7.54 16.83 -6.47
N THR A 69 -8.04 17.89 -7.07
CA THR A 69 -9.44 18.03 -7.50
C THR A 69 -9.73 17.15 -8.72
N LEU A 70 -8.79 17.08 -9.67
CA LEU A 70 -8.83 16.18 -10.81
C LEU A 70 -8.88 14.72 -10.34
N LEU A 71 -8.02 14.32 -9.38
CA LEU A 71 -8.04 12.98 -8.81
C LEU A 71 -9.42 12.64 -8.19
N LYS A 72 -10.04 13.58 -7.47
CA LYS A 72 -11.39 13.40 -6.91
C LYS A 72 -12.44 13.20 -8.01
N ARG A 73 -12.38 13.98 -9.08
CA ARG A 73 -13.31 13.89 -10.22
C ARG A 73 -13.14 12.57 -10.97
N VAL A 74 -11.90 12.14 -11.19
CA VAL A 74 -11.56 10.84 -11.80
C VAL A 74 -12.12 9.70 -10.95
N ASP A 75 -11.94 9.74 -9.63
CA ASP A 75 -12.49 8.74 -8.72
C ASP A 75 -14.01 8.68 -8.74
N ALA A 76 -14.67 9.83 -8.72
CA ALA A 76 -16.13 9.91 -8.80
C ALA A 76 -16.64 9.35 -10.13
N TYR A 77 -15.97 9.67 -11.24
CA TYR A 77 -16.32 9.17 -12.56
C TYR A 77 -16.15 7.65 -12.66
N ALA A 78 -15.01 7.12 -12.19
CA ALA A 78 -14.72 5.68 -12.19
C ALA A 78 -15.80 4.92 -11.40
N ARG A 79 -16.15 5.39 -10.20
CA ARG A 79 -17.23 4.81 -9.38
C ARG A 79 -18.58 4.84 -10.10
N LYS A 80 -18.95 5.97 -10.72
CA LYS A 80 -20.20 6.10 -11.49
C LYS A 80 -20.27 5.11 -12.65
N LYS A 81 -19.13 4.78 -13.25
CA LYS A 81 -19.00 3.82 -14.35
C LYS A 81 -18.80 2.37 -13.90
N GLY A 82 -18.72 2.11 -12.59
CA GLY A 82 -18.48 0.77 -12.06
C GLY A 82 -17.09 0.20 -12.38
N VAL A 83 -16.12 1.05 -12.72
CA VAL A 83 -14.74 0.65 -13.04
C VAL A 83 -13.77 1.15 -11.98
N SER A 84 -12.62 0.51 -11.87
CA SER A 84 -11.53 1.00 -11.04
C SER A 84 -10.86 2.23 -11.67
N ARG A 85 -10.21 3.05 -10.83
CA ARG A 85 -9.40 4.19 -11.29
C ARG A 85 -8.36 3.76 -12.34
N SER A 86 -7.68 2.62 -12.11
CA SER A 86 -6.64 2.15 -13.02
C SER A 86 -7.19 1.64 -14.34
N GLU A 87 -8.38 1.04 -14.37
CA GLU A 87 -9.05 0.68 -15.62
C GLU A 87 -9.43 1.92 -16.42
N LEU A 88 -9.99 2.95 -15.75
CA LEU A 88 -10.31 4.23 -16.40
C LEU A 88 -9.07 4.89 -17.01
N ILE A 89 -7.96 4.92 -16.28
CA ILE A 89 -6.70 5.49 -16.77
C ILE A 89 -6.15 4.68 -17.95
N ALA A 90 -6.16 3.35 -17.86
CA ALA A 90 -5.69 2.48 -18.94
C ALA A 90 -6.53 2.65 -20.21
N GLU A 91 -7.86 2.67 -20.09
CA GLU A 91 -8.80 2.88 -21.20
C GLU A 91 -8.60 4.27 -21.85
N SER A 92 -8.43 5.30 -21.03
CA SER A 92 -8.15 6.65 -21.53
C SER A 92 -6.83 6.68 -22.31
N LEU A 93 -5.77 6.05 -21.78
CA LEU A 93 -4.47 5.99 -22.44
C LEU A 93 -4.56 5.24 -23.77
N LYS A 94 -5.20 4.07 -23.83
CA LYS A 94 -5.40 3.32 -25.08
C LYS A 94 -6.03 4.18 -26.17
N ARG A 95 -7.07 4.93 -25.83
CA ARG A 95 -7.74 5.87 -26.75
C ARG A 95 -6.83 7.00 -27.20
N THR A 96 -6.01 7.55 -26.29
CA THR A 96 -5.11 8.67 -26.59
C THR A 96 -3.93 8.26 -27.45
N ILE A 97 -3.33 7.08 -27.22
CA ILE A 97 -2.16 6.61 -27.97
C ILE A 97 -2.52 5.75 -29.20
N GLY A 98 -3.82 5.53 -29.47
CA GLY A 98 -4.28 4.72 -30.60
C GLY A 98 -4.03 3.22 -30.47
N ALA A 99 -3.87 2.70 -29.24
CA ALA A 99 -3.62 1.29 -28.96
C ALA A 99 -4.93 0.49 -28.76
N ALA A 100 -5.92 0.72 -29.63
CA ALA A 100 -7.24 0.07 -29.58
C ALA A 100 -7.14 -1.43 -29.88
#